data_AF-A0A8D9CRC5-F1
#
_entry.id   AF-A0A8D9CRC5-F1
#
_cell.length_a   1.000
_cell.length_b   1.000
_cell.length_c   1.000
_cell.angle_alpha   90.00
_cell.angle_beta   90.00
_cell.angle_gamma   90.00
#
_symmetry.space_group_name_H-M   'P 1'
#
loop_
_entity.id
_entity.type
_entity.pdbx_description
1 polymer ?
#
loop_
_entity_poly.entity_id
_entity_poly.type
_entity_poly.pdbx_seq_one_letter_code
_entity_poly.pdbx_strand_id
1 'polypeptide(L)'
;MQKGEEEWRAVLSPEQFRILRTGEYVDFNKEGIYGCAGCKTPLYKSTTKFNAGCGWPAFFDGIPDAITRTVDPDGRRIEINCAACGGHLGHVFKGEGFATPTDERHCVNRVSLNFTPAEPSL
;
A
#
# COMPACT_ATOMS: atom_id res chain seq x y z
N MET A 1 23.71 2.12 15.48
CA MET A 1 23.62 0.75 16.02
C MET A 1 22.81 -0.09 15.05
N GLN A 2 23.40 -1.13 14.47
CA GLN A 2 22.64 -2.13 13.72
C GLN A 2 22.32 -3.27 14.67
N LYS A 3 21.04 -3.40 15.08
CA LYS A 3 20.54 -4.62 15.72
C LYS A 3 20.38 -5.71 14.66
N GLY A 4 20.77 -6.94 14.97
CA GLY A 4 20.56 -8.10 14.11
C GLY A 4 19.08 -8.45 13.95
N GLU A 5 18.73 -9.25 12.94
CA GLU A 5 17.33 -9.66 12.72
C GLU A 5 16.73 -10.40 13.92
N GLU A 6 17.51 -11.24 14.58
CA GLU A 6 17.06 -12.02 15.75
C GLU A 6 16.76 -11.11 16.95
N GLU A 7 17.57 -10.07 17.16
CA GLU A 7 17.29 -9.04 18.16
C GLU A 7 15.99 -8.29 17.84
N TRP A 8 15.73 -7.98 16.57
CA TRP A 8 14.47 -7.35 16.17
C TRP A 8 13.26 -8.26 16.36
N ARG A 9 13.38 -9.58 16.12
CA ARG A 9 12.31 -10.55 16.38
C ARG A 9 11.94 -10.63 17.87
N ALA A 10 12.87 -10.31 18.77
CA ALA A 10 12.64 -10.31 20.20
C ALA A 10 11.92 -9.05 20.71
N VAL A 11 12.09 -7.90 20.06
CA VAL A 11 11.47 -6.61 20.48
C VAL A 11 10.21 -6.27 19.70
N LEU A 12 10.05 -6.78 18.49
CA LEU A 12 8.90 -6.52 17.64
C LEU A 12 7.90 -7.66 17.74
N SER A 13 6.61 -7.34 17.80
CA SER A 13 5.58 -8.35 17.55
C SER A 13 5.78 -9.00 16.16
N PRO A 14 5.28 -10.22 15.94
CA PRO A 14 5.39 -10.87 14.63
C PRO A 14 4.83 -10.02 13.47
N GLU A 15 3.85 -9.17 13.76
CA GLU A 15 3.28 -8.22 12.80
C GLU A 15 4.22 -7.02 12.59
N GLN A 16 4.69 -6.36 13.64
CA GLN A 16 5.66 -5.25 13.53
C GLN A 16 6.95 -5.68 12.83
N PHE A 17 7.46 -6.89 13.11
CA PHE A 17 8.64 -7.43 12.43
C PHE A 17 8.37 -7.60 10.92
N ARG A 18 7.21 -8.17 10.56
CA ARG A 18 6.77 -8.33 9.17
C ARG A 18 6.51 -7.01 8.44
N ILE A 19 6.20 -5.93 9.15
CA ILE A 19 5.98 -4.61 8.55
C ILE A 19 7.32 -3.88 8.37
N LEU A 20 8.13 -3.84 9.43
CA LEU A 20 9.31 -2.98 9.50
C LEU A 20 10.55 -3.61 8.88
N ARG A 21 10.60 -4.94 8.73
CA ARG A 21 11.84 -5.66 8.36
C ARG A 21 11.73 -6.53 7.11
N THR A 22 10.56 -7.11 6.80
CA THR A 22 10.47 -8.09 5.69
C THR A 22 10.00 -7.50 4.36
N GLY A 23 9.38 -6.31 4.34
CA GLY A 23 8.90 -5.69 3.09
C GLY A 23 7.88 -6.54 2.32
N GLU A 24 7.26 -7.52 2.98
CA GLU A 24 6.37 -8.50 2.35
C GLU A 24 5.16 -7.73 1.73
N TYR A 25 4.86 -7.96 0.45
CA TYR A 25 4.05 -7.12 -0.49
C TYR A 25 4.77 -6.05 -1.32
N VAL A 26 6.03 -5.70 -1.05
CA VAL A 26 6.81 -4.83 -1.96
C VAL A 26 7.10 -5.58 -3.27
N ASP A 27 7.59 -6.83 -3.19
CA ASP A 27 7.90 -7.69 -4.35
C ASP A 27 6.79 -8.68 -4.74
N PHE A 28 5.59 -8.50 -4.18
CA PHE A 28 4.46 -9.40 -4.44
C PHE A 28 3.72 -8.98 -5.71
N ASN A 29 3.79 -9.81 -6.75
CA ASN A 29 3.26 -9.53 -8.10
C ASN A 29 2.20 -10.56 -8.56
N LYS A 30 1.47 -11.18 -7.62
CA LYS A 30 0.36 -12.07 -8.01
C LYS A 30 -0.84 -11.24 -8.49
N GLU A 31 -1.54 -11.77 -9.47
CA GLU A 31 -2.79 -11.18 -9.94
C GLU A 31 -3.88 -11.29 -8.85
N GLY A 32 -4.58 -10.19 -8.61
CA GLY A 32 -5.62 -10.13 -7.58
C GLY A 32 -5.99 -8.71 -7.18
N ILE A 33 -6.73 -8.63 -6.07
CA ILE A 33 -7.28 -7.40 -5.53
C ILE A 33 -6.70 -7.15 -4.14
N TYR A 34 -6.30 -5.91 -3.88
CA TYR A 34 -5.94 -5.44 -2.55
C TYR A 34 -7.16 -4.73 -1.97
N GLY A 35 -7.76 -5.32 -0.94
CA GLY A 35 -8.87 -4.75 -0.19
C GLY A 35 -8.43 -4.08 1.12
N CYS A 36 -9.30 -3.27 1.71
CA CYS A 36 -9.08 -2.67 3.02
C CYS A 36 -8.96 -3.77 4.09
N ALA A 37 -7.91 -3.73 4.91
CA ALA A 37 -7.75 -4.69 6.00
C ALA A 37 -8.92 -4.63 7.01
N GLY A 38 -9.47 -3.43 7.25
CA GLY A 38 -10.55 -3.19 8.21
C GLY A 38 -11.94 -3.63 7.72
N CYS A 39 -12.39 -3.13 6.56
CA CYS A 39 -13.77 -3.38 6.07
C CYS A 39 -13.86 -4.28 4.84
N LYS A 40 -12.73 -4.77 4.31
CA LYS A 40 -12.62 -5.64 3.12
C LYS A 40 -13.05 -5.01 1.79
N THR A 41 -13.44 -3.73 1.75
CA THR A 41 -13.72 -3.00 0.52
C THR A 41 -12.54 -3.09 -0.47
N PRO A 42 -12.75 -3.45 -1.74
CA PRO A 42 -11.70 -3.43 -2.76
C PRO A 42 -11.11 -2.03 -2.92
N LEU A 43 -9.78 -1.90 -2.87
CA LEU A 43 -9.09 -0.60 -2.98
C LEU A 43 -8.23 -0.51 -4.24
N TYR A 44 -7.47 -1.55 -4.57
CA TYR A 44 -6.52 -1.55 -5.68
C TYR A 44 -6.53 -2.86 -6.44
N LYS A 45 -6.20 -2.80 -7.73
CA LYS A 45 -5.91 -3.98 -8.57
C LYS A 45 -4.41 -4.23 -8.61
N SER A 46 -3.98 -5.49 -8.64
CA SER A 46 -2.56 -5.84 -8.83
C SER A 46 -1.94 -5.23 -10.09
N THR A 47 -2.73 -5.04 -11.15
CA THR A 47 -2.29 -4.40 -12.41
C THR A 47 -1.92 -2.93 -12.25
N THR A 48 -2.37 -2.29 -11.18
CA THR A 48 -2.03 -0.90 -10.85
C THR A 48 -0.81 -0.78 -9.94
N LYS A 49 -0.32 -1.92 -9.42
CA LYS A 49 0.87 -1.97 -8.57
C LYS A 49 2.13 -1.84 -9.41
N PHE A 50 3.11 -1.08 -8.93
CA PHE A 50 4.40 -0.95 -9.58
C PHE A 50 5.54 -0.82 -8.55
N ASN A 51 6.78 -1.00 -8.98
CA ASN A 51 7.95 -0.80 -8.13
C ASN A 51 8.38 0.66 -8.18
N ALA A 52 8.11 1.41 -7.11
CA ALA A 52 8.53 2.80 -6.97
C ALA A 52 9.86 2.98 -6.23
N GLY A 53 10.51 1.90 -5.77
CA GLY A 53 11.73 1.97 -4.97
C GLY A 53 11.56 2.58 -3.56
N CYS A 54 10.32 2.83 -3.12
CA CYS A 54 10.04 3.54 -1.87
C CYS A 54 9.97 2.65 -0.62
N GLY A 55 10.13 1.32 -0.76
CA GLY A 55 10.06 0.36 0.35
C GLY A 55 8.63 0.03 0.83
N TRP A 56 7.62 0.56 0.16
CA TRP A 56 6.20 0.31 0.44
C TRP A 56 5.46 -0.13 -0.83
N PRO A 57 4.33 -0.84 -0.70
CA PRO A 57 3.42 -1.07 -1.82
C PRO A 57 3.04 0.26 -2.48
N ALA A 58 3.34 0.36 -3.78
CA ALA A 58 3.03 1.52 -4.59
C ALA A 58 2.04 1.16 -5.69
N PHE A 59 1.01 2.00 -5.84
CA PHE A 59 0.00 1.87 -6.89
C PHE A 59 -0.14 3.19 -7.64
N PHE A 60 -0.42 3.15 -8.94
CA PHE A 60 -0.63 4.36 -9.73
C PHE A 60 -2.11 4.74 -9.87
N ASP A 61 -3.02 3.83 -9.56
CA ASP A 61 -4.46 4.08 -9.64
C ASP A 61 -5.23 3.21 -8.64
N GLY A 62 -6.38 3.71 -8.18
CA GLY A 62 -7.28 3.01 -7.27
C GLY A 62 -8.55 2.53 -7.96
N ILE A 63 -9.31 1.67 -7.30
CA ILE A 63 -10.67 1.36 -7.74
C ILE A 63 -11.52 2.64 -7.63
N PRO A 64 -12.35 2.98 -8.64
CA PRO A 64 -13.20 4.17 -8.59
C PRO A 64 -14.01 4.24 -7.29
N ASP A 65 -14.06 5.43 -6.69
CA ASP A 65 -14.77 5.75 -5.45
C ASP A 65 -14.33 4.97 -4.20
N ALA A 66 -13.30 4.12 -4.28
CA ALA A 66 -12.84 3.33 -3.14
C ALA A 66 -11.95 4.11 -2.16
N ILE A 67 -11.38 5.23 -2.61
CA ILE A 67 -10.38 6.00 -1.88
C ILE A 67 -10.79 7.47 -1.82
N THR A 68 -10.83 8.00 -0.60
CA THR A 68 -10.95 9.44 -0.35
C THR A 68 -9.57 10.08 -0.29
N ARG A 69 -9.46 11.32 -0.75
CA ARG A 69 -8.20 12.08 -0.84
C ARG A 69 -8.36 13.38 -0.08
N THR A 70 -7.47 13.62 0.88
CA THR A 70 -7.46 14.84 1.69
C THR A 70 -6.09 15.50 1.54
N VAL A 71 -6.05 16.78 1.17
CA VAL A 71 -4.78 17.51 1.08
C VAL A 71 -4.29 17.79 2.49
N ASP A 72 -3.04 17.42 2.79
CA ASP A 72 -2.43 17.74 4.08
C ASP A 72 -2.37 19.26 4.28
N PRO A 73 -2.41 19.75 5.54
CA PRO A 73 -2.33 21.19 5.82
C PRO A 73 -1.08 21.88 5.26
N ASP A 74 -0.01 21.13 5.03
CA ASP A 74 1.24 21.64 4.43
C ASP A 74 1.18 21.75 2.89
N GLY A 75 0.13 21.23 2.26
CA GLY A 75 -0.08 21.22 0.81
C GLY A 75 0.89 20.32 0.02
N ARG A 76 1.75 19.55 0.69
CA ARG A 76 2.81 18.76 0.06
C ARG A 76 2.42 17.31 -0.17
N ARG A 77 1.50 16.80 0.64
CA ARG A 77 1.04 15.42 0.56
C ARG A 77 -0.47 15.38 0.49
N ILE A 78 -0.99 14.30 -0.07
CA ILE A 78 -2.42 14.04 -0.10
C ILE A 78 -2.63 12.74 0.66
N GLU A 79 -3.22 12.82 1.84
CA GLU A 79 -3.64 11.66 2.62
C GLU A 79 -4.70 10.87 1.82
N ILE A 80 -4.59 9.54 1.86
CA ILE A 80 -5.57 8.64 1.30
C ILE A 80 -6.19 7.76 2.39
N ASN A 81 -7.52 7.71 2.41
CA ASN A 81 -8.31 6.93 3.36
C ASN A 81 -9.32 6.07 2.61
N CYS A 82 -9.70 4.93 3.18
CA CYS A 82 -10.74 4.08 2.62
C CYS A 82 -12.07 4.84 2.62
N ALA A 83 -12.71 4.98 1.46
CA ALA A 83 -13.96 5.71 1.34
C ALA A 83 -15.12 5.06 2.11
N ALA A 84 -15.07 3.73 2.31
CA ALA A 84 -16.13 2.98 2.97
C ALA A 84 -16.08 3.06 4.50
N CYS A 85 -14.90 3.15 5.11
CA CYS A 85 -14.75 3.08 6.57
C CYS A 85 -13.91 4.22 7.19
N GLY A 86 -13.31 5.09 6.38
CA GLY A 86 -12.42 6.16 6.82
C GLY A 86 -11.02 5.69 7.26
N GLY A 87 -10.72 4.40 7.20
CA GLY A 87 -9.43 3.85 7.63
C GLY A 87 -8.26 4.44 6.83
N HIS A 88 -7.20 4.87 7.54
CA HIS A 88 -6.00 5.44 6.92
C HIS A 88 -5.28 4.40 6.05
N LEU A 89 -4.95 4.78 4.81
CA LEU A 89 -4.24 3.92 3.86
C LEU A 89 -2.80 4.37 3.66
N GLY A 90 -2.54 5.68 3.58
CA GLY A 90 -1.21 6.21 3.29
C GLY A 90 -1.29 7.59 2.64
N HIS A 91 -0.43 7.84 1.66
CA HIS A 91 -0.41 9.12 0.92
C HIS A 91 -0.26 8.90 -0.59
N VAL A 92 -0.75 9.85 -1.39
CA VAL A 92 -0.46 9.94 -2.82
C VAL A 92 0.46 11.13 -3.11
N PHE A 93 1.42 10.88 -4.00
CA PHE A 93 2.35 11.86 -4.55
C PHE A 93 2.14 11.92 -6.06
N LYS A 94 2.33 13.09 -6.67
CA LYS A 94 2.12 13.32 -8.11
C LYS A 94 3.31 14.06 -8.72
N GLY A 95 3.55 13.86 -10.01
CA GLY A 95 4.56 14.62 -10.73
C GLY A 95 5.99 14.16 -10.42
N GLU A 96 6.17 12.90 -10.03
CA GLU A 96 7.48 12.33 -9.71
C GLU A 96 8.18 11.77 -10.96
N GLY A 97 7.50 11.73 -12.10
CA GLY A 97 8.05 11.26 -13.38
C GLY A 97 8.07 9.74 -13.50
N PHE A 98 7.16 9.04 -12.82
CA PHE A 98 7.02 7.60 -13.01
C PHE A 98 6.40 7.30 -14.37
N ALA A 99 6.89 6.24 -15.02
CA ALA A 99 6.34 5.74 -16.28
C ALA A 99 5.01 4.99 -16.07
N THR A 100 4.05 5.64 -15.41
CA THR A 100 2.70 5.12 -15.15
C THR A 100 1.68 6.01 -15.85
N PRO A 101 0.47 5.50 -16.19
CA PRO A 101 -0.53 6.29 -16.93
C PRO A 101 -0.96 7.59 -16.26
N THR A 102 -0.86 7.66 -14.94
CA THR A 102 -1.34 8.78 -14.12
C THR A 102 -0.22 9.66 -13.56
N ASP A 103 1.05 9.20 -13.60
CA ASP A 103 2.18 9.78 -12.86
C ASP A 103 1.85 10.05 -11.38
N GLU A 104 1.00 9.19 -10.80
CA GLU A 104 0.69 9.17 -9.37
C GLU A 104 1.39 7.99 -8.70
N ARG A 105 1.81 8.20 -7.46
CA ARG A 105 2.34 7.18 -6.57
C ARG A 105 1.55 7.16 -5.28
N HIS A 106 0.63 6.21 -5.17
CA HIS A 106 -0.06 5.90 -3.94
C HIS A 106 0.88 5.04 -3.09
N CYS A 107 1.52 5.65 -2.10
CA CYS A 107 2.37 4.98 -1.13
C CYS A 107 1.50 4.46 0.01
N VAL A 108 1.17 3.17 -0.02
CA VAL A 108 0.16 2.59 0.87
C VAL A 108 0.81 1.76 1.97
N ASN A 109 0.34 1.96 3.20
CA ASN A 109 0.74 1.14 4.34
C ASN A 109 0.30 -0.30 4.12
N ARG A 110 1.27 -1.21 4.20
CA ARG A 110 1.07 -2.64 4.06
C ARG A 110 -0.09 -3.16 4.95
N VAL A 111 -0.12 -2.72 6.21
CA VAL A 111 -1.12 -3.14 7.21
C VAL A 111 -2.54 -2.75 6.88
N SER A 112 -2.71 -1.72 6.06
CA SER A 112 -4.02 -1.24 5.66
C SER A 112 -4.62 -2.09 4.53
N LEU A 113 -3.86 -3.06 3.99
CA LEU A 113 -4.24 -3.88 2.85
C LEU A 113 -4.39 -5.36 3.23
N ASN A 114 -5.37 -6.01 2.62
CA ASN A 114 -5.52 -7.46 2.58
C ASN A 114 -5.57 -7.90 1.12
N PHE A 115 -4.75 -8.87 0.72
CA PHE A 115 -4.70 -9.34 -0.66
C PHE A 115 -5.58 -10.56 -0.87
N THR A 116 -6.41 -10.52 -1.93
CA THR A 116 -7.19 -11.65 -2.43
C THR A 116 -6.68 -12.00 -3.82
N PRO A 117 -6.11 -13.22 -4.04
CA PRO A 117 -5.69 -13.64 -5.37
C PRO A 117 -6.90 -13.73 -6.31
N ALA A 118 -6.68 -13.38 -7.58
CA ALA A 118 -7.63 -13.75 -8.63
C ALA A 118 -7.68 -15.28 -8.67
N GLU A 119 -8.89 -15.86 -8.68
CA GLU A 119 -9.01 -17.30 -8.86
C GLU A 119 -8.36 -17.68 -10.19
N PRO A 120 -7.53 -18.74 -10.24
CA PRO A 120 -7.04 -19.23 -11.52
C PRO A 120 -8.28 -19.66 -12.31
N SER A 121 -8.58 -18.94 -13.39
CA SER A 121 -9.52 -19.42 -14.40
C SER A 121 -8.99 -20.78 -14.87
N LEU A 122 -9.77 -21.83 -14.58
CA LEU A 122 -9.52 -23.23 -14.94
C LEU A 122 -9.19 -23.40 -16.43
#